data_AF-A0A8H6F929-F1
#
_entry.id   AF-A0A8H6F929-F1
#
_cell.length_a   1.000
_cell.length_b   1.000
_cell.length_c   1.000
_cell.angle_alpha   90.00
_cell.angle_beta   90.00
_cell.angle_gamma   90.00
#
_symmetry.space_group_name_H-M   'P 1'
#
loop_
_entity.id
_entity.type
_entity.pdbx_description
1 polymer ?
#
loop_
_entity_poly.entity_id
_entity_poly.type
_entity_poly.pdbx_seq_one_letter_code
_entity_poly.pdbx_strand_id
1 'polypeptide(L)'
;MVLMGHRGEDLQNLVAVEPSFWSAGAGLVAYFNFTNLQSDSHVGGAAFRAVIAQMLQARRSDPDFIDIASLLHDNGKGQNKALEQDILDIIRLFLKCQGPSFGVFDRLDECSDVEDLFLKFNDVPLKSSCKILILTRPIMDISGFIDHQRFHRVTLQNQKNSGDIEIYLRMRCGWVS
;
A
#
# COMPACT_ATOMS: atom_id res chain seq x y z
N MET A 1 11.07 -4.10 4.28
CA MET A 1 9.62 -4.13 4.53
C MET A 1 9.31 -3.20 5.68
N VAL A 2 8.40 -2.25 5.51
CA VAL A 2 7.93 -1.40 6.60
C VAL A 2 6.43 -1.55 6.73
N LEU A 3 5.98 -1.95 7.92
CA LEU A 3 4.58 -2.17 8.27
C LEU A 3 4.14 -1.04 9.20
N MET A 4 3.14 -0.24 8.82
CA MET A 4 2.53 0.70 9.78
C MET A 4 1.55 -0.04 10.71
N GLY A 5 1.75 -0.02 12.03
CA GLY A 5 0.88 -0.71 12.99
C GLY A 5 1.20 -0.46 14.47
N HIS A 6 0.16 -0.48 15.31
CA HIS A 6 0.25 -0.25 16.78
C HIS A 6 1.10 -1.35 17.45
N ARG A 7 1.96 -0.96 18.40
CA ARG A 7 2.73 -1.90 19.24
C ARG A 7 1.78 -2.80 20.02
N GLY A 8 1.87 -4.12 19.86
CA GLY A 8 1.24 -5.03 20.81
C GLY A 8 0.85 -6.43 20.35
N GLU A 9 1.08 -6.86 19.11
CA GLU A 9 0.77 -8.24 18.73
C GLU A 9 1.92 -8.91 17.99
N ASP A 10 2.27 -10.09 18.48
CA ASP A 10 3.37 -10.93 18.03
C ASP A 10 3.33 -11.18 16.52
N LEU A 11 4.49 -11.01 15.88
CA LEU A 11 4.74 -11.31 14.46
C LEU A 11 4.47 -12.78 14.07
N GLN A 12 4.19 -13.65 15.05
CA GLN A 12 3.81 -15.05 14.84
C GLN A 12 2.29 -15.23 14.59
N ASN A 13 1.46 -14.21 14.85
CA ASN A 13 -0.01 -14.28 14.66
C ASN A 13 -0.48 -13.79 13.28
N LEU A 14 0.40 -13.25 12.44
CA LEU A 14 0.06 -12.80 11.07
C LEU A 14 -0.28 -13.95 10.11
N VAL A 15 -0.06 -15.20 10.52
CA VAL A 15 -0.37 -16.42 9.73
C VAL A 15 -1.67 -17.10 10.19
N ALA A 16 -2.29 -16.63 11.29
CA ALA A 16 -3.52 -17.20 11.83
C ALA A 16 -4.60 -16.12 12.00
N VAL A 17 -5.11 -15.59 10.89
CA VAL A 17 -6.36 -14.82 10.92
C VAL A 17 -7.51 -15.83 10.89
N GLU A 18 -8.10 -16.06 12.07
CA GLU A 18 -9.30 -16.87 12.26
C GLU A 18 -10.46 -16.41 11.33
N PRO A 19 -11.32 -17.33 10.83
CA PRO A 19 -12.32 -17.02 9.79
C PRO A 19 -13.52 -16.18 10.28
N SER A 20 -13.51 -15.65 11.50
CA SER A 20 -14.65 -14.91 12.07
C SER A 20 -14.64 -13.41 11.79
N PHE A 21 -13.68 -12.92 10.99
CA PHE A 21 -13.52 -11.49 10.65
C PHE A 21 -14.52 -10.97 9.59
N TRP A 22 -15.35 -11.82 8.99
CA TRP A 22 -16.18 -11.47 7.82
C TRP A 22 -17.49 -10.72 8.11
N SER A 23 -17.77 -10.26 9.33
CA SER A 23 -19.03 -9.55 9.64
C SER A 23 -18.93 -8.02 9.72
N ALA A 24 -17.78 -7.43 9.40
CA ALA A 24 -17.63 -6.00 9.09
C ALA A 24 -17.09 -5.92 7.65
N GLY A 25 -17.70 -5.07 6.80
CA GLY A 25 -17.56 -5.09 5.33
C GLY A 25 -16.19 -5.53 4.82
N ALA A 26 -16.19 -6.48 3.87
CA ALA A 26 -14.99 -7.16 3.37
C ALA A 26 -13.81 -6.20 3.13
N GLY A 27 -12.69 -6.42 3.81
CA GLY A 27 -11.50 -5.57 3.67
C GLY A 27 -11.02 -5.44 2.23
N LEU A 28 -10.32 -4.35 1.93
CA LEU A 28 -9.75 -4.10 0.60
C LEU A 28 -8.23 -4.19 0.61
N VAL A 29 -7.65 -4.77 -0.43
CA VAL A 29 -6.22 -4.65 -0.72
C VAL A 29 -6.04 -3.86 -2.01
N ALA A 30 -5.25 -2.78 -1.95
CA ALA A 30 -4.83 -2.00 -3.11
C ALA A 30 -3.30 -2.05 -3.20
N TYR A 31 -2.76 -2.17 -4.42
CA TYR A 31 -1.32 -2.27 -4.61
C TYR A 31 -0.82 -1.36 -5.74
N PHE A 32 0.44 -0.92 -5.62
CA PHE A 32 1.13 -0.16 -6.65
C PHE A 32 2.59 -0.60 -6.71
N ASN A 33 3.11 -0.73 -7.93
CA ASN A 33 4.51 -1.07 -8.18
C ASN A 33 5.20 0.13 -8.80
N PHE A 34 6.14 0.72 -8.07
CA PHE A 34 6.94 1.81 -8.59
C PHE A 34 7.89 1.28 -9.66
N THR A 35 7.94 1.96 -10.80
CA THR A 35 8.90 1.62 -11.84
C THR A 35 9.36 2.82 -12.65
N ASN A 36 10.68 2.92 -12.80
CA ASN A 36 11.33 3.91 -13.67
C ASN A 36 11.22 3.57 -15.17
N LEU A 37 10.66 2.40 -15.51
CA LEU A 37 10.50 1.96 -16.89
C LEU A 37 9.27 2.57 -17.59
N GLN A 38 8.33 3.13 -16.83
CA GLN A 38 7.13 3.78 -17.34
C GLN A 38 7.09 5.24 -16.88
N SER A 39 6.72 6.15 -17.79
CA SER A 39 6.83 7.60 -17.61
C SER A 39 6.03 8.17 -16.44
N ASP A 40 5.06 7.42 -15.92
CA ASP A 40 4.14 7.90 -14.89
C ASP A 40 4.18 7.00 -13.63
N SER A 41 4.88 5.86 -13.65
CA SER A 41 4.85 4.86 -12.57
C SER A 41 5.92 5.07 -11.50
N HIS A 42 6.62 6.21 -11.52
CA HIS A 42 7.69 6.53 -10.57
C HIS A 42 7.33 7.72 -9.66
N VAL A 43 6.13 8.29 -9.78
CA VAL A 43 5.67 9.45 -8.99
C VAL A 43 4.60 9.02 -7.99
N GLY A 44 4.65 9.52 -6.76
CA GLY A 44 3.72 9.19 -5.68
C GLY A 44 2.26 9.47 -6.03
N GLY A 45 1.99 10.54 -6.77
CA GLY A 45 0.65 10.86 -7.28
C GLY A 45 0.02 9.75 -8.14
N ALA A 46 0.83 9.01 -8.91
CA ALA A 46 0.33 7.88 -9.68
C ALA A 46 -0.06 6.70 -8.79
N ALA A 47 0.67 6.49 -7.69
CA ALA A 47 0.35 5.46 -6.70
C ALA A 47 -1.01 5.72 -6.05
N PHE A 48 -1.30 6.96 -5.65
CA PHE A 48 -2.60 7.33 -5.08
C PHE A 48 -3.74 7.17 -6.08
N ARG A 49 -3.53 7.56 -7.35
CA ARG A 49 -4.51 7.34 -8.44
C ARG A 49 -4.80 5.86 -8.68
N ALA A 50 -3.77 5.02 -8.65
CA ALA A 50 -3.97 3.58 -8.80
C ALA A 50 -4.70 2.97 -7.61
N VAL A 51 -4.40 3.42 -6.39
CA VAL A 51 -5.08 2.97 -5.16
C VAL A 51 -6.56 3.33 -5.18
N ILE A 52 -6.89 4.59 -5.50
CA ILE A 52 -8.29 5.01 -5.56
C ILE A 52 -9.05 4.32 -6.69
N ALA A 53 -8.43 4.09 -7.85
CA ALA A 53 -9.05 3.33 -8.94
C ALA A 53 -9.39 1.89 -8.52
N GLN A 54 -8.50 1.22 -7.78
CA GLN A 54 -8.75 -0.12 -7.23
C GLN A 54 -9.87 -0.11 -6.19
N MET A 55 -9.88 0.89 -5.29
CA MET A 55 -10.95 1.11 -4.30
C MET A 55 -12.32 1.26 -4.97
N LEU A 56 -12.41 2.15 -5.96
CA LEU A 56 -13.63 2.41 -6.70
C LEU A 56 -14.10 1.17 -7.47
N GLN A 57 -13.18 0.46 -8.13
CA GLN A 57 -13.52 -0.76 -8.86
C GLN A 57 -14.07 -1.86 -7.94
N ALA A 58 -13.47 -2.04 -6.78
CA ALA A 58 -13.90 -3.05 -5.81
C ALA A 58 -15.27 -2.74 -5.18
N ARG A 59 -15.66 -1.47 -5.15
CA ARG A 59 -16.92 -0.99 -4.55
C ARG A 59 -17.87 -0.36 -5.56
N ARG A 60 -17.72 -0.67 -6.85
CA ARG A 60 -18.53 -0.09 -7.94
C ARG A 60 -20.05 -0.29 -7.80
N SER A 61 -20.50 -1.20 -6.93
CA SER A 61 -21.91 -1.50 -6.67
C SER A 61 -22.43 -0.88 -5.38
N ASP A 62 -21.60 -0.14 -4.65
CA ASP A 62 -21.95 0.46 -3.37
C ASP A 62 -22.30 1.96 -3.61
N PRO A 63 -23.56 2.37 -3.37
CA PRO A 63 -24.05 3.72 -3.68
C PRO A 63 -23.23 4.82 -3.02
N ASP A 64 -22.79 4.62 -1.77
CA ASP A 64 -22.01 5.60 -1.03
C ASP A 64 -20.65 5.86 -1.73
N PHE A 65 -20.09 4.83 -2.36
CA PHE A 65 -18.84 4.96 -3.12
C PHE A 65 -19.03 5.59 -4.49
N ILE A 66 -20.18 5.38 -5.12
CA ILE A 66 -20.53 6.05 -6.38
C ILE A 66 -20.68 7.55 -6.13
N ASP A 67 -21.30 7.94 -5.02
CA ASP A 67 -21.41 9.35 -4.63
C ASP A 67 -20.04 9.98 -4.39
N ILE A 68 -19.16 9.29 -3.66
CA ILE A 68 -17.77 9.74 -3.46
C ILE A 68 -17.00 9.82 -4.79
N ALA A 69 -17.20 8.86 -5.69
CA ALA A 69 -16.58 8.88 -7.02
C ALA A 69 -17.09 10.04 -7.87
N SER A 70 -18.36 10.41 -7.73
CA SER A 70 -18.94 11.56 -8.42
C SER A 70 -18.28 12.88 -8.02
N LEU A 71 -17.84 13.01 -6.75
CA LEU A 71 -17.07 14.17 -6.28
C LEU A 71 -15.71 14.31 -6.98
N LEU A 72 -15.03 13.20 -7.34
CA LEU A 72 -13.81 13.25 -8.17
C LEU A 72 -14.08 13.78 -9.57
N HIS A 73 -15.25 13.45 -10.11
CA HIS A 73 -15.63 13.83 -11.45
C HIS A 73 -16.06 15.30 -11.52
N ASP A 74 -16.79 15.79 -10.51
CA ASP A 74 -17.39 17.13 -10.49
C ASP A 74 -16.41 18.24 -10.07
N ASN A 75 -15.35 17.91 -9.32
CA ASN A 75 -14.28 18.87 -8.98
C ASN A 75 -13.41 19.26 -10.20
N GLY A 76 -13.54 18.54 -11.31
CA GLY A 76 -12.89 18.87 -12.58
C GLY A 76 -13.58 20.02 -13.31
N LYS A 77 -13.41 21.27 -12.85
CA LYS A 77 -13.78 22.47 -13.62
C LYS A 77 -12.88 22.62 -14.86
N GLY A 78 -13.01 21.72 -15.83
CA GLY A 78 -12.26 21.69 -17.09
C GLY A 78 -10.92 20.95 -17.07
N GLN A 79 -10.51 20.33 -15.96
CA GLN A 79 -9.31 19.50 -15.89
C GLN A 79 -9.63 18.01 -16.05
N ASN A 80 -8.95 17.33 -16.98
CA ASN A 80 -9.14 15.90 -17.25
C ASN A 80 -8.66 14.96 -16.12
N LYS A 81 -7.99 15.50 -15.09
CA LYS A 81 -7.44 14.73 -13.96
C LYS A 81 -7.74 15.49 -12.66
N ALA A 82 -8.36 14.81 -11.68
CA ALA A 82 -8.54 15.33 -10.33
C ALA A 82 -7.19 15.75 -9.72
N LEU A 83 -7.17 16.79 -8.88
CA LEU A 83 -5.95 17.19 -8.18
C LEU A 83 -5.54 16.08 -7.20
N GLU A 84 -4.25 16.02 -6.90
CA GLU A 84 -3.73 15.00 -5.99
C GLU A 84 -4.31 15.12 -4.58
N GLN A 85 -4.53 16.36 -4.11
CA GLN A 85 -5.16 16.62 -2.82
C GLN A 85 -6.58 16.05 -2.74
N ASP A 86 -7.38 16.20 -3.81
CA ASP A 86 -8.73 15.64 -3.87
C ASP A 86 -8.70 14.11 -3.74
N ILE A 87 -7.72 13.47 -4.40
CA ILE A 87 -7.52 12.02 -4.33
C ILE A 87 -7.17 11.58 -2.91
N LEU A 88 -6.25 12.29 -2.25
CA LEU A 88 -5.87 12.00 -0.87
C LEU A 88 -7.05 12.15 0.10
N ASP A 89 -7.87 13.18 -0.07
CA ASP A 89 -9.03 13.41 0.78
C ASP A 89 -10.09 12.31 0.63
N ILE A 90 -10.24 11.78 -0.59
CA ILE A 90 -11.14 10.65 -0.81
C ILE A 90 -10.55 9.35 -0.29
N ILE A 91 -9.25 9.11 -0.44
CA ILE A 91 -8.60 7.96 0.21
C ILE A 91 -8.84 8.05 1.73
N ARG A 92 -8.65 9.23 2.35
CA ARG A 92 -8.91 9.43 3.79
C ARG A 92 -10.37 9.13 4.15
N LEU A 93 -11.32 9.54 3.33
CA LEU A 93 -12.75 9.23 3.53
C LEU A 93 -13.01 7.73 3.42
N PHE A 94 -12.44 7.08 2.41
CA PHE A 94 -12.54 5.62 2.20
C PHE A 94 -12.02 4.86 3.41
N LEU A 95 -10.83 5.23 3.91
CA LEU A 95 -10.20 4.58 5.06
C LEU A 95 -10.97 4.80 6.38
N LYS A 96 -11.82 5.84 6.47
CA LYS A 96 -12.70 6.06 7.64
C LYS A 96 -13.97 5.20 7.59
N CYS A 97 -14.50 4.98 6.39
CA CYS A 97 -15.80 4.33 6.18
C CYS A 97 -15.71 2.81 6.00
N GLN A 98 -14.51 2.21 6.09
CA GLN A 98 -14.29 0.81 5.71
C GLN A 98 -13.73 -0.06 6.84
N GLY A 99 -14.01 -1.36 6.71
CA GLY A 99 -13.29 -2.40 7.42
C GLY A 99 -11.78 -2.38 7.09
N PRO A 100 -10.98 -3.20 7.78
CA PRO A 100 -9.54 -3.23 7.62
C PRO A 100 -9.09 -3.34 6.17
N SER A 101 -8.20 -2.44 5.78
CA SER A 101 -7.74 -2.32 4.39
C SER A 101 -6.22 -2.27 4.35
N PHE A 102 -5.63 -2.69 3.24
CA PHE A 102 -4.18 -2.76 3.07
C PHE A 102 -3.76 -2.01 1.80
N GLY A 103 -2.79 -1.09 1.95
CA GLY A 103 -2.08 -0.47 0.83
C GLY A 103 -0.70 -1.09 0.67
N VAL A 104 -0.40 -1.68 -0.48
CA VAL A 104 0.90 -2.31 -0.77
C VAL A 104 1.66 -1.49 -1.80
N PHE A 105 2.82 -0.95 -1.41
CA PHE A 105 3.67 -0.14 -2.27
C PHE A 105 5.00 -0.86 -2.49
N ASP A 106 5.21 -1.38 -3.69
CA ASP A 106 6.39 -2.16 -4.07
C ASP A 106 7.44 -1.30 -4.79
N ARG A 107 8.71 -1.67 -4.61
CA ARG A 107 9.89 -1.01 -5.18
C ARG A 107 9.94 0.49 -4.90
N LEU A 108 9.66 0.89 -3.66
CA LEU A 108 9.61 2.30 -3.28
C LEU A 108 10.92 3.06 -3.58
N ASP A 109 12.05 2.37 -3.66
CA ASP A 109 13.33 2.93 -4.10
C ASP A 109 13.36 3.41 -5.58
N GLU A 110 12.32 3.12 -6.36
CA GLU A 110 12.08 3.68 -7.70
C GLU A 110 11.05 4.83 -7.70
N CYS A 111 10.68 5.33 -6.52
CA CYS A 111 9.87 6.53 -6.39
C CYS A 111 10.74 7.80 -6.43
N SER A 112 10.41 8.74 -7.31
CA SER A 112 11.16 9.99 -7.49
C SER A 112 10.91 11.04 -6.39
N ASP A 113 9.77 10.97 -5.73
CA ASP A 113 9.23 11.94 -4.77
C ASP A 113 8.93 11.25 -3.42
N VAL A 114 9.84 10.36 -3.01
CA VAL A 114 9.61 9.50 -1.85
C VAL A 114 9.40 10.25 -0.55
N GLU A 115 10.08 11.38 -0.35
CA GLU A 115 9.94 12.19 0.88
C GLU A 115 8.52 12.71 1.03
N ASP A 116 7.98 13.27 -0.06
CA ASP A 116 6.63 13.80 -0.14
C ASP A 116 5.58 12.68 -0.01
N LEU A 117 5.84 11.50 -0.59
CA LEU A 117 5.01 10.32 -0.38
C LEU A 117 4.94 9.91 1.10
N PHE A 118 6.07 9.92 1.82
CA PHE A 118 6.11 9.61 3.25
C PHE A 118 5.38 10.65 4.11
N LEU A 119 5.47 11.94 3.77
CA LEU A 119 4.69 12.99 4.44
C LEU A 119 3.19 12.70 4.31
N LYS A 120 2.72 12.34 3.12
CA LYS A 120 1.32 11.98 2.88
C LYS A 120 0.90 10.70 3.61
N PHE A 121 1.77 9.70 3.74
CA PHE A 121 1.50 8.52 4.57
C PHE A 121 1.43 8.87 6.07
N ASN A 122 2.24 9.82 6.53
CA ASN A 122 2.19 10.30 7.92
C ASN A 122 0.91 11.10 8.21
N ASP A 123 0.25 11.66 7.21
CA ASP A 123 -1.07 12.28 7.38
C ASP A 123 -2.20 11.26 7.56
N VAL A 124 -1.98 9.98 7.26
CA VAL A 124 -2.99 8.94 7.50
C VAL A 124 -3.14 8.73 9.00
N PRO A 125 -4.37 8.80 9.55
CA PRO A 125 -4.58 8.64 10.99
C PRO A 125 -4.10 7.27 11.50
N LEU A 126 -3.31 7.29 12.59
CA LEU A 126 -2.82 6.12 13.34
C LEU A 126 -3.92 5.12 13.72
N LYS A 127 -5.13 5.63 14.01
CA LYS A 127 -6.30 4.83 14.40
C LYS A 127 -7.13 4.34 13.21
N SER A 128 -6.66 4.52 11.98
CA SER A 128 -7.35 3.96 10.82
C SER A 128 -7.27 2.43 10.83
N SER A 129 -8.31 1.79 10.28
CA SER A 129 -8.33 0.36 10.00
C SER A 129 -7.37 -0.01 8.85
N CYS A 130 -6.76 0.99 8.21
CA CYS A 130 -5.81 0.83 7.12
C CYS A 130 -4.41 0.46 7.63
N LYS A 131 -3.76 -0.47 6.94
CA LYS A 131 -2.35 -0.82 7.11
C LYS A 131 -1.61 -0.58 5.81
N ILE A 132 -0.41 -0.02 5.90
CA ILE A 132 0.44 0.22 4.75
C ILE A 132 1.64 -0.71 4.82
N LEU A 133 1.87 -1.45 3.75
CA LEU A 133 3.02 -2.30 3.51
C LEU A 133 3.91 -1.65 2.45
N ILE A 134 5.15 -1.35 2.83
CA ILE A 134 6.15 -0.79 1.92
C ILE A 134 7.26 -1.80 1.68
N LEU A 135 7.54 -2.08 0.42
CA LEU A 135 8.64 -2.92 -0.03
C LEU A 135 9.66 -2.06 -0.79
N THR A 136 10.93 -2.26 -0.49
CA THR A 136 12.04 -1.48 -1.05
C THR A 136 13.32 -2.31 -1.00
N ARG A 137 14.23 -2.05 -1.95
CA ARG A 137 15.59 -2.61 -1.93
C ARG A 137 16.37 -2.11 -0.70
N PRO A 138 17.30 -2.91 -0.15
CA PRO A 138 18.05 -2.57 1.06
C PRO A 138 19.03 -1.39 0.90
N ILE A 139 19.14 -0.83 -0.31
CA ILE A 139 20.05 0.28 -0.65
C ILE A 139 19.45 1.63 -0.23
N MET A 140 18.13 1.71 -0.10
CA MET A 140 17.42 2.94 0.23
C MET A 140 17.42 3.18 1.75
N ASP A 141 18.00 4.31 2.18
CA ASP A 141 17.86 4.75 3.57
C ASP A 141 16.55 5.52 3.74
N ILE A 142 15.67 4.96 4.57
CA ILE A 142 14.36 5.51 4.90
C ILE A 142 14.27 5.96 6.35
N SER A 143 15.39 5.91 7.10
CA SER A 143 15.42 6.24 8.52
C SER A 143 14.99 7.69 8.80
N GLY A 144 15.30 8.62 7.90
CA GLY A 144 14.92 10.03 8.02
C GLY A 144 13.43 10.32 7.81
N PHE A 145 12.68 9.42 7.15
CA PHE A 145 11.27 9.62 6.81
C PHE A 145 10.31 8.87 7.75
N ILE A 146 10.86 8.03 8.62
CA ILE A 146 10.10 7.08 9.44
C ILE A 146 9.98 7.59 10.87
N ASP A 147 8.75 7.84 11.29
CA ASP A 147 8.41 7.87 12.72
C ASP A 147 8.39 6.44 13.27
N HIS A 148 9.38 6.10 14.10
CA HIS A 148 9.51 4.78 14.73
C HIS A 148 8.31 4.37 15.61
N GLN A 149 7.43 5.29 15.98
CA GLN A 149 6.19 4.97 16.68
C GLN A 149 5.09 4.46 15.74
N ARG A 150 5.18 4.78 14.45
CA ARG A 150 4.18 4.45 13.43
C ARG A 150 4.59 3.29 12.55
N PHE A 151 5.88 3.13 12.30
CA PHE A 151 6.42 2.18 11.34
C PHE A 151 7.21 1.06 12.02
N HIS A 152 6.92 -0.17 11.61
CA HIS A 152 7.63 -1.38 11.98
C HIS A 152 8.51 -1.83 10.82
N ARG A 153 9.83 -1.67 10.94
CA ARG A 153 10.80 -2.09 9.92
C ARG A 153 11.18 -3.55 10.11
N VAL A 154 10.95 -4.34 9.06
CA VAL A 154 11.44 -5.70 8.90
C VAL A 154 12.51 -5.72 7.80
N THR A 155 13.72 -6.10 8.18
CA THR A 155 14.84 -6.32 7.28
C THR A 155 14.98 -7.81 7.02
N LEU A 156 14.88 -8.21 5.75
CA LEU A 156 15.17 -9.58 5.35
C LEU A 156 16.69 -9.77 5.41
N GLN A 157 17.15 -10.78 6.15
CA GLN A 157 18.57 -11.08 6.25
C GLN A 157 19.04 -11.79 4.97
N ASN A 158 20.24 -11.42 4.50
CA ASN A 158 20.85 -12.06 3.33
C ASN A 158 20.98 -13.58 3.56
N GLN A 159 20.71 -14.35 2.50
CA GLN A 159 20.88 -15.80 2.42
C GLN A 159 19.97 -16.67 3.31
N LYS A 160 19.02 -16.13 4.07
CA LYS A 160 18.08 -16.97 4.85
C LYS A 160 17.14 -17.82 4.00
N ASN A 161 16.89 -17.40 2.77
CA ASN A 161 16.05 -18.10 1.81
C ASN A 161 16.86 -18.84 0.73
N SER A 162 18.18 -19.02 0.91
CA SER A 162 19.02 -19.69 -0.09
C SER A 162 18.58 -21.12 -0.35
N GLY A 163 18.21 -21.86 0.71
CA GLY A 163 17.65 -23.21 0.59
C GLY A 163 16.31 -23.22 -0.15
N ASP A 164 15.42 -22.28 0.13
CA ASP A 164 14.13 -22.16 -0.57
C ASP A 164 14.32 -21.78 -2.05
N ILE A 165 15.25 -20.88 -2.34
CA ILE A 165 15.65 -20.52 -3.71
C ILE A 165 16.20 -21.74 -4.43
N GLU A 166 17.06 -22.53 -3.78
CA GLU A 166 17.61 -23.74 -4.35
C GLU A 166 16.52 -24.77 -4.66
N ILE A 167 15.60 -25.00 -3.72
CA ILE A 167 14.43 -25.88 -3.92
C ILE A 167 13.60 -25.39 -5.11
N TYR A 168 13.29 -24.09 -5.17
CA TYR A 168 12.54 -23.49 -6.26
C TYR A 168 13.23 -23.69 -7.61
N LEU A 169 14.54 -23.45 -7.69
CA LEU A 169 15.32 -23.62 -8.90
C LEU A 169 15.45 -25.08 -9.32
N ARG A 170 15.61 -26.01 -8.37
CA ARG A 170 15.60 -27.45 -8.64
C ARG A 170 14.25 -27.90 -9.23
N MET A 171 13.14 -27.47 -8.61
CA MET A 171 11.79 -27.84 -9.04
C MET A 171 11.44 -27.27 -10.41
N ARG A 172 11.86 -26.03 -10.70
CA ARG A 172 11.37 -25.29 -11.88
C ARG A 172 12.35 -25.27 -13.06
N CYS A 173 13.66 -25.35 -12.80
CA CYS A 173 14.69 -25.24 -13.81
C CYS A 173 15.46 -26.56 -14.03
N GLY A 174 15.15 -27.63 -13.29
CA GLY A 174 15.84 -28.91 -13.41
C GLY A 174 17.33 -28.80 -13.09
N TRP A 175 17.71 -27.86 -12.24
CA TRP A 175 19.11 -27.60 -11.89
C TRP A 175 19.69 -28.82 -11.16
N VAL A 176 20.66 -29.49 -11.79
CA VAL A 176 21.45 -30.58 -11.21
C VAL A 176 22.87 -30.05 -11.06
N SER A 177 23.32 -29.91 -9.81
CA SER A 177 24.69 -29.56 -9.42
C SER A 177 25.69 -30.62 -9.86
#